data_AF-A0A3A5LAV6-F1
#
_entry.id   AF-A0A3A5LAV6-F1
#
_cell.length_a   1.000
_cell.length_b   1.000
_cell.length_c   1.000
_cell.angle_alpha   90.00
_cell.angle_beta   90.00
_cell.angle_gamma   90.00
#
_symmetry.space_group_name_H-M   'P 1'
#
loop_
_entity.id
_entity.type
_entity.pdbx_description
1 polymer ?
#
loop_
_entity_poly.entity_id
_entity_poly.type
_entity_poly.pdbx_seq_one_letter_code
_entity_poly.pdbx_strand_id
1 'polypeptide(L)'
;KSDSSSTSMNKSMAMPGMNHSAMSQSKTSNSAQMKSDSSSTSMNKSMAMPGMNHSAMSQSKTSNSAQMKSDSSSTSMNKSMAMSDMSHSAMSQSKMSNSAQMKSDSSSTSMNKSMAMSDMNHSAMSQSKTSNSAQMKSDSSSTSMNKSMAMSDMNHSAMNQSKTSNSAHDNDISTNRNMKPDMPMEQGMSMNDSMNMQMPIEPTIIGDKIEPPGSSKATTLGTKYQELKAAVKTNNPNKPVDGIIKMELFGYMDRYIWFINGLPEYKAKPILIEPGKRYRIIFTNNSMMRHPMHIHGHWFILRNGHGSYDPLLHTIEVAPGATAVADFDTEASGQWFFHCHHLLHMTAGMARVFQYTTIIEIANGTRKPENYAVQQAYINRPIVREDEVMPLDASLIKHPAGHHKGFYRSSYLELGEDPFHNAQEMSFRGLYGPDYNKLQLYTEDAEIYKGSVENADIDVFYWHLISQFWAIKGGVNYFYRPGGPYWQPGIGIEGVMPYYIDTNIRTYYRDGSVKFDIQLARATQLTNNFFFLTGLRSILATHTVVKNEIGNGLNQMRYILRPYYRIKPGLNIFTEYEHDEEYGALKRILRSQGEATTQNTLTFGVAVLF
;
A
#
# COMPACT_ATOMS: atom_id res chain seq x y z
N LYS A 1 -38.20 -34.21 -14.90
CA LYS A 1 -39.60 -33.98 -14.48
C LYS A 1 -39.70 -34.40 -13.02
N SER A 2 -39.61 -33.44 -12.13
CA SER A 2 -39.86 -33.55 -10.70
C SER A 2 -41.01 -32.59 -10.40
N ASP A 3 -42.06 -33.07 -9.72
CA ASP A 3 -43.11 -32.22 -9.17
C ASP A 3 -42.57 -31.52 -7.91
N SER A 4 -41.59 -30.63 -8.11
CA SER A 4 -41.01 -29.81 -7.06
C SER A 4 -41.54 -28.37 -7.18
N SER A 5 -42.06 -27.85 -6.06
CA SER A 5 -42.51 -26.44 -5.92
C SER A 5 -41.39 -25.42 -6.16
N SER A 6 -40.14 -25.87 -6.20
CA SER A 6 -38.97 -25.09 -6.55
C SER A 6 -37.94 -25.95 -7.28
N THR A 7 -37.19 -25.34 -8.19
CA THR A 7 -35.97 -25.93 -8.75
C THR A 7 -34.82 -24.96 -8.55
N SER A 8 -33.72 -25.43 -7.97
CA SER A 8 -32.50 -24.64 -7.77
C SER A 8 -31.26 -25.34 -8.33
N MET A 9 -30.42 -24.62 -9.08
CA MET A 9 -29.12 -25.11 -9.53
C MET A 9 -28.00 -24.30 -8.88
N ASN A 10 -27.06 -24.98 -8.20
CA ASN A 10 -25.86 -24.34 -7.68
C ASN A 10 -24.62 -24.96 -8.34
N LYS A 11 -23.80 -24.14 -9.02
CA LYS A 11 -22.55 -24.59 -9.65
C LYS A 11 -21.40 -23.66 -9.29
N SER A 12 -20.49 -24.16 -8.46
CA SER A 12 -19.25 -23.49 -8.10
C SER A 12 -18.04 -24.16 -8.73
N MET A 13 -17.09 -23.36 -9.24
CA MET A 13 -15.77 -23.84 -9.65
C MET A 13 -14.70 -22.99 -8.98
N ALA A 14 -13.83 -23.61 -8.19
CA ALA A 14 -12.65 -22.99 -7.63
C ALA A 14 -11.42 -23.67 -8.22
N MET A 15 -10.52 -22.90 -8.81
CA MET A 15 -9.20 -23.40 -9.16
C MET A 15 -8.21 -23.01 -8.08
N PRO A 16 -7.41 -23.94 -7.54
CA PRO A 16 -6.30 -23.57 -6.68
C PRO A 16 -5.25 -22.79 -7.48
N GLY A 17 -4.43 -21.99 -6.80
CA GLY A 17 -3.32 -21.28 -7.43
C GLY A 17 -2.41 -22.24 -8.18
N MET A 18 -2.21 -21.98 -9.47
CA MET A 18 -1.38 -22.80 -10.36
C MET A 18 -0.12 -22.03 -10.73
N ASN A 19 1.05 -22.62 -10.48
CA ASN A 19 2.33 -22.09 -10.92
C ASN A 19 2.86 -22.98 -12.05
N HIS A 20 2.88 -22.46 -13.27
CA HIS A 20 3.34 -23.19 -14.46
C HIS A 20 4.50 -22.44 -15.12
N SER A 21 5.67 -23.07 -15.16
CA SER A 21 6.90 -22.51 -15.74
C SER A 21 7.11 -22.85 -17.22
N ALA A 22 6.31 -23.74 -17.83
CA ALA A 22 6.54 -24.24 -19.20
C ALA A 22 5.27 -24.35 -20.07
N MET A 23 4.13 -23.76 -19.66
CA MET A 23 2.87 -23.89 -20.39
C MET A 23 2.68 -22.71 -21.36
N SER A 24 2.54 -22.99 -22.67
CA SER A 24 2.48 -21.94 -23.71
C SER A 24 1.08 -21.31 -23.85
N GLN A 25 0.01 -22.07 -23.64
CA GLN A 25 -1.39 -21.60 -23.74
C GLN A 25 -2.28 -22.28 -22.71
N SER A 26 -3.28 -21.55 -22.18
CA SER A 26 -4.34 -22.13 -21.34
C SER A 26 -5.74 -21.72 -21.80
N LYS A 27 -6.69 -22.67 -21.69
CA LYS A 27 -8.11 -22.45 -21.94
C LYS A 27 -8.92 -23.01 -20.80
N THR A 28 -9.66 -22.13 -20.14
CA THR A 28 -10.59 -22.48 -19.07
C THR A 28 -12.00 -22.11 -19.48
N SER A 29 -12.92 -23.07 -19.42
CA SER A 29 -14.34 -22.83 -19.67
C SER A 29 -15.22 -23.42 -18.58
N ASN A 30 -16.08 -22.59 -18.00
CA ASN A 30 -17.13 -23.05 -17.10
C ASN A 30 -18.48 -22.59 -17.67
N SER A 31 -19.33 -23.53 -18.07
CA SER A 31 -20.69 -23.26 -18.58
C SER A 31 -21.75 -23.92 -17.71
N ALA A 32 -22.93 -23.34 -17.63
CA ALA A 32 -24.08 -23.95 -17.00
C ALA A 32 -25.36 -23.52 -17.72
N GLN A 33 -26.27 -24.47 -17.92
CA GLN A 33 -27.55 -24.27 -18.57
C GLN A 33 -28.63 -24.88 -17.71
N MET A 34 -29.73 -24.15 -17.52
CA MET A 34 -30.87 -24.60 -16.73
C MET A 34 -32.16 -24.31 -17.48
N LYS A 35 -33.05 -25.31 -17.53
CA LYS A 35 -34.43 -25.16 -17.99
C LYS A 35 -35.37 -25.80 -16.97
N SER A 36 -36.36 -25.05 -16.50
CA SER A 36 -37.32 -25.53 -15.50
C SER A 36 -38.68 -24.86 -15.63
N ASP A 37 -39.71 -25.65 -15.34
CA ASP A 37 -41.12 -25.25 -15.39
C ASP A 37 -41.76 -25.28 -13.98
N SER A 38 -40.93 -25.26 -12.92
CA SER A 38 -41.38 -25.25 -11.52
C SER A 38 -41.98 -23.90 -11.12
N SER A 39 -42.72 -23.82 -10.00
CA SER A 39 -43.27 -22.54 -9.53
C SER A 39 -42.20 -21.50 -9.18
N SER A 40 -41.06 -21.91 -8.61
CA SER A 40 -39.90 -21.03 -8.43
C SER A 40 -38.63 -21.64 -9.02
N THR A 41 -37.81 -20.81 -9.67
CA THR A 41 -36.55 -21.21 -10.29
C THR A 41 -35.41 -20.31 -9.83
N SER A 42 -34.31 -20.90 -9.36
CA SER A 42 -33.09 -20.17 -9.01
C SER A 42 -31.82 -20.80 -9.55
N MET A 43 -30.87 -19.97 -9.98
CA MET A 43 -29.56 -20.42 -10.43
C MET A 43 -28.45 -19.60 -9.77
N ASN A 44 -27.62 -20.28 -8.98
CA ASN A 44 -26.40 -19.72 -8.40
C ASN A 44 -25.18 -20.30 -9.10
N LYS A 45 -24.33 -19.42 -9.64
CA LYS A 45 -23.09 -19.83 -10.29
C LYS A 45 -21.91 -18.98 -9.84
N SER A 46 -20.87 -19.62 -9.33
CA SER A 46 -19.64 -18.94 -8.91
C SER A 46 -18.41 -19.53 -9.59
N MET A 47 -17.43 -18.67 -9.87
CA MET A 47 -16.11 -19.08 -10.33
C MET A 47 -15.05 -18.26 -9.61
N ALA A 48 -14.10 -18.92 -8.97
CA ALA A 48 -12.97 -18.30 -8.28
C ALA A 48 -11.65 -18.83 -8.86
N MET A 49 -10.74 -17.92 -9.20
CA MET A 49 -9.37 -18.26 -9.62
C MET A 49 -8.36 -17.35 -8.91
N PRO A 50 -7.96 -17.69 -7.68
CA PRO A 50 -6.85 -17.04 -6.98
C PRO A 50 -5.48 -17.59 -7.42
N GLY A 51 -4.45 -16.75 -7.42
CA GLY A 51 -3.05 -17.18 -7.36
C GLY A 51 -2.47 -17.83 -8.62
N MET A 52 -2.82 -17.31 -9.81
CA MET A 52 -2.24 -17.80 -11.07
C MET A 52 -0.96 -17.03 -11.42
N ASN A 53 0.20 -17.64 -11.15
CA ASN A 53 1.50 -17.09 -11.55
C ASN A 53 1.99 -17.82 -12.81
N HIS A 54 2.09 -17.08 -13.91
CA HIS A 54 2.51 -17.63 -15.20
C HIS A 54 3.75 -16.89 -15.69
N SER A 55 4.91 -17.52 -15.54
CA SER A 55 6.18 -16.93 -15.92
C SER A 55 6.52 -17.06 -17.41
N ALA A 56 5.90 -18.00 -18.13
CA ALA A 56 6.23 -18.32 -19.54
C ALA A 56 5.00 -18.44 -20.50
N MET A 57 3.81 -18.05 -20.06
CA MET A 57 2.57 -18.34 -20.81
C MET A 57 2.21 -17.25 -21.81
N SER A 58 2.09 -17.59 -23.09
CA SER A 58 1.88 -16.62 -24.18
C SER A 58 0.43 -16.15 -24.33
N GLN A 59 -0.56 -17.03 -24.13
CA GLN A 59 -1.98 -16.73 -24.33
C GLN A 59 -2.91 -17.40 -23.30
N SER A 60 -3.85 -16.65 -22.74
CA SER A 60 -4.93 -17.18 -21.88
C SER A 60 -6.32 -16.91 -22.46
N LYS A 61 -7.22 -17.90 -22.36
CA LYS A 61 -8.66 -17.70 -22.60
C LYS A 61 -9.49 -18.27 -21.46
N THR A 62 -10.25 -17.41 -20.81
CA THR A 62 -11.17 -17.80 -19.75
C THR A 62 -12.60 -17.44 -20.14
N SER A 63 -13.50 -18.41 -20.13
CA SER A 63 -14.92 -18.19 -20.34
C SER A 63 -15.75 -18.73 -19.16
N ASN A 64 -16.63 -17.88 -18.66
CA ASN A 64 -17.65 -18.28 -17.71
C ASN A 64 -19.02 -17.91 -18.30
N SER A 65 -19.89 -18.87 -18.59
CA SER A 65 -21.22 -18.63 -19.17
C SER A 65 -22.34 -19.26 -18.36
N ALA A 66 -23.47 -18.57 -18.24
CA ALA A 66 -24.67 -19.13 -17.63
C ALA A 66 -25.88 -18.79 -18.50
N GLN A 67 -26.73 -19.78 -18.77
CA GLN A 67 -27.99 -19.57 -19.47
C GLN A 67 -29.13 -20.20 -18.68
N MET A 68 -30.23 -19.46 -18.54
CA MET A 68 -31.43 -19.95 -17.88
C MET A 68 -32.66 -19.65 -18.73
N LYS A 69 -33.54 -20.64 -18.85
CA LYS A 69 -34.89 -20.46 -19.39
C LYS A 69 -35.91 -21.02 -18.41
N SER A 70 -36.89 -20.22 -18.00
CA SER A 70 -37.93 -20.68 -17.07
C SER A 70 -39.27 -20.01 -17.32
N ASP A 71 -40.33 -20.79 -17.17
CA ASP A 71 -41.72 -20.35 -17.28
C ASP A 71 -42.38 -20.31 -15.88
N SER A 72 -41.56 -20.11 -14.84
CA SER A 72 -41.92 -20.09 -13.41
C SER A 72 -42.68 -18.83 -12.98
N SER A 73 -43.29 -18.79 -11.79
CA SER A 73 -43.84 -17.54 -11.25
C SER A 73 -42.74 -16.59 -10.75
N SER A 74 -41.66 -17.14 -10.21
CA SER A 74 -40.47 -16.39 -9.78
C SER A 74 -39.19 -16.98 -10.33
N THR A 75 -38.34 -16.13 -10.87
CA THR A 75 -37.08 -16.52 -11.52
C THR A 75 -35.92 -15.66 -11.03
N SER A 76 -34.84 -16.28 -10.56
CA SER A 76 -33.63 -15.58 -10.11
C SER A 76 -32.34 -16.20 -10.62
N MET A 77 -31.38 -15.37 -11.03
CA MET A 77 -30.01 -15.80 -11.34
C MET A 77 -29.00 -14.95 -10.57
N ASN A 78 -28.12 -15.60 -9.81
CA ASN A 78 -26.93 -14.97 -9.25
C ASN A 78 -25.67 -15.58 -9.87
N LYS A 79 -24.82 -14.74 -10.45
CA LYS A 79 -23.58 -15.16 -11.08
C LYS A 79 -22.40 -14.31 -10.63
N SER A 80 -21.41 -14.95 -10.03
CA SER A 80 -20.17 -14.29 -9.63
C SER A 80 -18.94 -14.87 -10.31
N MET A 81 -17.97 -14.01 -10.57
CA MET A 81 -16.63 -14.38 -11.00
C MET A 81 -15.61 -13.54 -10.23
N ALA A 82 -14.71 -14.19 -9.51
CA ALA A 82 -13.65 -13.53 -8.75
C ALA A 82 -12.28 -14.03 -9.20
N MET A 83 -11.36 -13.10 -9.44
CA MET A 83 -9.98 -13.37 -9.81
C MET A 83 -9.07 -12.47 -8.98
N SER A 84 -8.05 -13.07 -8.38
CA SER A 84 -7.06 -12.36 -7.56
C SER A 84 -5.67 -12.95 -7.76
N ASP A 85 -4.64 -12.16 -7.44
CA ASP A 85 -3.24 -12.59 -7.36
C ASP A 85 -2.72 -13.19 -8.67
N MET A 86 -2.98 -12.51 -9.79
CA MET A 86 -2.50 -12.94 -11.10
C MET A 86 -1.22 -12.19 -11.48
N SER A 87 -0.12 -12.92 -11.58
CA SER A 87 1.15 -12.37 -12.06
C SER A 87 1.47 -12.93 -13.45
N HIS A 88 1.65 -12.03 -14.41
CA HIS A 88 1.90 -12.40 -15.81
C HIS A 88 3.15 -11.66 -16.30
N SER A 89 4.31 -12.31 -16.17
CA SER A 89 5.60 -11.71 -16.55
C SER A 89 5.92 -11.83 -18.04
N ALA A 90 5.27 -12.73 -18.79
CA ALA A 90 5.55 -12.99 -20.22
C ALA A 90 4.28 -13.13 -21.10
N MET A 91 3.10 -12.72 -20.63
CA MET A 91 1.84 -12.94 -21.34
C MET A 91 1.56 -11.91 -22.43
N SER A 92 1.51 -12.35 -23.70
CA SER A 92 1.23 -11.46 -24.83
C SER A 92 -0.25 -11.09 -24.96
N GLN A 93 -1.17 -12.07 -24.77
CA GLN A 93 -2.61 -11.85 -24.96
C GLN A 93 -3.48 -12.55 -23.90
N SER A 94 -4.49 -11.84 -23.39
CA SER A 94 -5.59 -12.45 -22.61
C SER A 94 -6.96 -12.13 -23.21
N LYS A 95 -7.85 -13.13 -23.16
CA LYS A 95 -9.28 -12.93 -23.45
C LYS A 95 -10.12 -13.52 -22.33
N MET A 96 -10.93 -12.67 -21.71
CA MET A 96 -11.83 -13.05 -20.64
C MET A 96 -13.25 -12.71 -21.01
N SER A 97 -14.14 -13.70 -20.90
CA SER A 97 -15.58 -13.51 -21.11
C SER A 97 -16.37 -14.03 -19.93
N ASN A 98 -17.18 -13.14 -19.36
CA ASN A 98 -18.19 -13.50 -18.40
C ASN A 98 -19.55 -13.17 -19.05
N SER A 99 -20.39 -14.17 -19.36
CA SER A 99 -21.69 -13.96 -20.01
C SER A 99 -22.86 -14.59 -19.25
N ALA A 100 -23.96 -13.86 -19.11
CA ALA A 100 -25.18 -14.41 -18.50
C ALA A 100 -26.37 -14.10 -19.41
N GLN A 101 -27.19 -15.10 -19.72
CA GLN A 101 -28.42 -14.92 -20.47
C GLN A 101 -29.59 -15.54 -19.73
N MET A 102 -30.69 -14.82 -19.64
CA MET A 102 -31.91 -15.30 -19.01
C MET A 102 -33.10 -14.98 -19.92
N LYS A 103 -33.97 -15.97 -20.11
CA LYS A 103 -35.28 -15.77 -20.72
C LYS A 103 -36.34 -16.30 -19.76
N SER A 104 -37.28 -15.46 -19.36
CA SER A 104 -38.34 -15.88 -18.43
C SER A 104 -39.66 -15.16 -18.67
N ASP A 105 -40.74 -15.92 -18.63
CA ASP A 105 -42.11 -15.41 -18.79
C ASP A 105 -42.80 -15.27 -17.40
N SER A 106 -41.99 -15.05 -16.35
CA SER A 106 -42.38 -15.02 -14.93
C SER A 106 -43.08 -13.72 -14.50
N SER A 107 -43.70 -13.68 -13.31
CA SER A 107 -44.21 -12.40 -12.76
C SER A 107 -43.12 -11.58 -12.07
N SER A 108 -42.07 -12.25 -11.57
CA SER A 108 -40.88 -11.62 -10.98
C SER A 108 -39.59 -12.23 -11.53
N THR A 109 -38.73 -11.35 -12.02
CA THR A 109 -37.46 -11.74 -12.67
C THR A 109 -36.31 -10.92 -12.08
N SER A 110 -35.28 -11.61 -11.58
CA SER A 110 -34.07 -10.95 -11.05
C SER A 110 -32.77 -11.57 -11.58
N MET A 111 -31.82 -10.72 -11.96
CA MET A 111 -30.45 -11.13 -12.30
C MET A 111 -29.45 -10.29 -11.52
N ASN A 112 -28.60 -10.93 -10.73
CA ASN A 112 -27.41 -10.32 -10.15
C ASN A 112 -26.16 -10.94 -10.78
N LYS A 113 -25.28 -10.09 -11.31
CA LYS A 113 -24.03 -10.50 -11.91
C LYS A 113 -22.87 -9.64 -11.44
N SER A 114 -21.88 -10.29 -10.82
CA SER A 114 -20.66 -9.62 -10.37
C SER A 114 -19.41 -10.19 -11.04
N MET A 115 -18.46 -9.30 -11.30
CA MET A 115 -17.10 -9.66 -11.67
C MET A 115 -16.13 -8.84 -10.82
N ALA A 116 -15.25 -9.50 -10.09
CA ALA A 116 -14.21 -8.86 -9.29
C ALA A 116 -12.84 -9.30 -9.79
N MET A 117 -11.96 -8.33 -10.02
CA MET A 117 -10.56 -8.52 -10.38
C MET A 117 -9.70 -7.67 -9.45
N SER A 118 -8.78 -8.30 -8.72
CA SER A 118 -7.82 -7.62 -7.85
C SER A 118 -6.41 -8.16 -8.08
N ASP A 119 -5.39 -7.38 -7.70
CA ASP A 119 -4.00 -7.83 -7.58
C ASP A 119 -3.44 -8.43 -8.88
N MET A 120 -3.65 -7.74 -10.01
CA MET A 120 -3.15 -8.15 -11.31
C MET A 120 -1.86 -7.39 -11.67
N ASN A 121 -0.78 -8.14 -11.88
CA ASN A 121 0.51 -7.60 -12.32
C ASN A 121 0.76 -7.96 -13.79
N HIS A 122 0.88 -6.93 -14.64
CA HIS A 122 1.01 -7.05 -16.10
C HIS A 122 2.29 -6.36 -16.59
N SER A 123 3.45 -6.98 -16.39
CA SER A 123 4.74 -6.37 -16.75
C SER A 123 5.12 -6.46 -18.24
N ALA A 124 4.45 -7.31 -19.04
CA ALA A 124 4.80 -7.53 -20.46
C ALA A 124 3.59 -7.69 -21.43
N MET A 125 2.42 -7.15 -21.08
CA MET A 125 1.16 -7.47 -21.75
C MET A 125 0.84 -6.58 -22.96
N SER A 126 0.74 -7.17 -24.16
CA SER A 126 0.48 -6.40 -25.39
C SER A 126 -1.00 -6.08 -25.62
N GLN A 127 -1.91 -7.03 -25.34
CA GLN A 127 -3.35 -6.89 -25.57
C GLN A 127 -4.19 -7.62 -24.52
N SER A 128 -5.17 -6.92 -23.94
CA SER A 128 -6.20 -7.53 -23.09
C SER A 128 -7.60 -7.23 -23.64
N LYS A 129 -8.47 -8.26 -23.63
CA LYS A 129 -9.90 -8.10 -23.91
C LYS A 129 -10.73 -8.74 -22.82
N THR A 130 -11.46 -7.92 -22.09
CA THR A 130 -12.38 -8.36 -21.04
C THR A 130 -13.79 -7.97 -21.41
N SER A 131 -14.68 -8.96 -21.52
CA SER A 131 -16.10 -8.74 -21.75
C SER A 131 -16.94 -9.23 -20.58
N ASN A 132 -17.76 -8.34 -20.06
CA ASN A 132 -18.78 -8.66 -19.10
C ASN A 132 -20.13 -8.37 -19.75
N SER A 133 -20.87 -9.39 -20.21
CA SER A 133 -22.16 -9.22 -20.91
C SER A 133 -23.30 -9.88 -20.17
N ALA A 134 -24.43 -9.19 -20.07
CA ALA A 134 -25.62 -9.73 -19.45
C ALA A 134 -26.83 -9.36 -20.31
N GLN A 135 -27.69 -10.34 -20.57
CA GLN A 135 -28.88 -10.17 -21.40
C GLN A 135 -30.05 -10.84 -20.71
N MET A 136 -31.15 -10.11 -20.59
CA MET A 136 -32.39 -10.60 -20.02
C MET A 136 -33.50 -10.33 -21.02
N LYS A 137 -34.41 -11.30 -21.17
CA LYS A 137 -35.66 -11.13 -21.90
C LYS A 137 -36.78 -11.61 -20.98
N SER A 138 -37.66 -10.71 -20.59
CA SER A 138 -38.77 -11.04 -19.70
C SER A 138 -39.99 -10.22 -20.02
N ASP A 139 -41.15 -10.87 -20.03
CA ASP A 139 -42.46 -10.22 -20.18
C ASP A 139 -43.08 -9.87 -18.80
N SER A 140 -42.23 -9.77 -17.76
CA SER A 140 -42.61 -9.69 -16.34
C SER A 140 -42.94 -8.27 -15.86
N SER A 141 -43.89 -8.13 -14.93
CA SER A 141 -44.26 -6.84 -14.32
C SER A 141 -43.24 -6.30 -13.31
N SER A 142 -42.33 -7.14 -12.82
CA SER A 142 -41.25 -6.75 -11.90
C SER A 142 -39.91 -7.35 -12.34
N THR A 143 -39.04 -6.48 -12.84
CA THR A 143 -37.77 -6.85 -13.47
C THR A 143 -36.62 -6.13 -12.79
N SER A 144 -35.61 -6.85 -12.30
CA SER A 144 -34.41 -6.26 -11.70
C SER A 144 -33.13 -6.86 -12.25
N MET A 145 -32.18 -6.00 -12.61
CA MET A 145 -30.90 -6.41 -13.15
C MET A 145 -29.78 -5.62 -12.50
N ASN A 146 -28.97 -6.28 -11.67
CA ASN A 146 -27.77 -5.71 -11.07
C ASN A 146 -26.54 -6.30 -11.74
N LYS A 147 -25.64 -5.42 -12.19
CA LYS A 147 -24.39 -5.79 -12.84
C LYS A 147 -23.25 -4.94 -12.29
N SER A 148 -22.29 -5.58 -11.65
CA SER A 148 -21.11 -4.91 -11.10
C SER A 148 -19.83 -5.47 -11.70
N MET A 149 -18.86 -4.58 -11.89
CA MET A 149 -17.49 -4.92 -12.25
C MET A 149 -16.56 -4.09 -11.37
N ALA A 150 -15.79 -4.75 -10.51
CA ALA A 150 -14.80 -4.12 -9.65
C ALA A 150 -13.40 -4.49 -10.15
N MET A 151 -12.57 -3.47 -10.37
CA MET A 151 -11.15 -3.61 -10.71
C MET A 151 -10.36 -2.78 -9.70
N SER A 152 -9.56 -3.43 -8.85
CA SER A 152 -8.67 -2.77 -7.87
C SER A 152 -7.22 -3.22 -8.09
N ASP A 153 -6.26 -2.34 -7.80
CA ASP A 153 -4.83 -2.67 -7.74
C ASP A 153 -4.25 -3.26 -9.05
N MET A 154 -4.51 -2.60 -10.19
CA MET A 154 -3.90 -2.92 -11.48
C MET A 154 -2.64 -2.09 -11.73
N ASN A 155 -1.53 -2.75 -12.08
CA ASN A 155 -0.30 -2.08 -12.53
C ASN A 155 -0.20 -2.10 -14.08
N HIS A 156 -0.25 -0.92 -14.72
CA HIS A 156 -0.34 -0.74 -16.18
C HIS A 156 0.99 -0.32 -16.84
N SER A 157 2.11 -0.85 -16.39
CA SER A 157 3.45 -0.31 -16.74
C SER A 157 3.84 -0.43 -18.23
N ALA A 158 3.16 -1.23 -19.07
CA ALA A 158 3.54 -1.44 -20.47
C ALA A 158 2.38 -1.81 -21.43
N MET A 159 1.18 -1.26 -21.25
CA MET A 159 0.00 -1.68 -22.04
C MET A 159 -0.19 -0.85 -23.32
N ASN A 160 -0.19 -1.50 -24.50
CA ASN A 160 -0.30 -0.80 -25.80
C ASN A 160 -1.76 -0.64 -26.28
N GLN A 161 -2.65 -1.63 -26.01
CA GLN A 161 -4.09 -1.54 -26.28
C GLN A 161 -4.93 -2.38 -25.28
N SER A 162 -5.85 -1.73 -24.57
CA SER A 162 -6.86 -2.37 -23.71
C SER A 162 -8.29 -2.14 -24.24
N LYS A 163 -9.11 -3.20 -24.35
CA LYS A 163 -10.55 -3.06 -24.66
C LYS A 163 -11.39 -3.79 -23.62
N THR A 164 -12.11 -3.01 -22.80
CA THR A 164 -13.07 -3.49 -21.81
C THR A 164 -14.48 -3.16 -22.29
N SER A 165 -15.36 -4.17 -22.39
CA SER A 165 -16.76 -3.95 -22.74
C SER A 165 -17.69 -4.42 -21.62
N ASN A 166 -18.60 -3.52 -21.22
CA ASN A 166 -19.57 -3.75 -20.17
C ASN A 166 -20.99 -3.45 -20.68
N SER A 167 -21.56 -4.31 -21.53
CA SER A 167 -22.87 -4.10 -22.16
C SER A 167 -24.03 -4.78 -21.41
N ALA A 168 -25.17 -4.09 -21.31
CA ALA A 168 -26.45 -4.62 -20.89
C ALA A 168 -27.50 -4.22 -21.94
N HIS A 169 -28.35 -5.16 -22.35
CA HIS A 169 -29.46 -4.92 -23.28
C HIS A 169 -30.74 -5.45 -22.65
N ASP A 170 -31.73 -4.57 -22.56
CA ASP A 170 -33.13 -4.85 -22.26
C ASP A 170 -33.95 -4.43 -23.50
N ASN A 171 -34.85 -5.27 -23.97
CA ASN A 171 -35.61 -5.01 -25.19
C ASN A 171 -37.11 -4.89 -24.87
N ASP A 172 -37.67 -3.72 -25.16
CA ASP A 172 -39.10 -3.30 -25.21
C ASP A 172 -39.83 -2.93 -23.89
N ILE A 173 -40.43 -1.72 -23.86
CA ILE A 173 -41.89 -1.51 -24.03
C ILE A 173 -42.22 0.00 -24.16
N SER A 174 -43.07 0.31 -25.14
CA SER A 174 -43.70 1.59 -25.44
C SER A 174 -45.10 1.74 -24.81
N THR A 175 -45.45 2.99 -24.44
CA THR A 175 -46.80 3.64 -24.38
C THR A 175 -47.89 3.26 -23.34
N ASN A 176 -48.12 4.20 -22.40
CA ASN A 176 -49.37 4.97 -22.08
C ASN A 176 -50.72 4.28 -21.69
N ARG A 177 -51.20 4.45 -20.42
CA ARG A 177 -52.44 5.19 -20.00
C ARG A 177 -53.04 4.81 -18.63
N ASN A 178 -53.49 5.87 -17.93
CA ASN A 178 -54.69 6.07 -17.07
C ASN A 178 -54.82 5.59 -15.60
N MET A 179 -55.25 6.56 -14.78
CA MET A 179 -55.64 6.55 -13.37
C MET A 179 -57.07 5.99 -13.12
N LYS A 180 -57.34 5.46 -11.91
CA LYS A 180 -58.12 6.11 -10.82
C LYS A 180 -58.28 5.23 -9.54
N PRO A 181 -58.65 5.83 -8.38
CA PRO A 181 -58.31 5.38 -7.02
C PRO A 181 -59.50 4.79 -6.23
N ASP A 182 -59.27 4.13 -5.09
CA ASP A 182 -60.07 4.31 -3.85
C ASP A 182 -59.69 3.42 -2.63
N MET A 183 -59.68 4.09 -1.45
CA MET A 183 -59.91 3.64 -0.05
C MET A 183 -58.76 3.18 0.89
N PRO A 184 -58.86 3.46 2.22
CA PRO A 184 -57.74 3.73 3.13
C PRO A 184 -57.57 2.72 4.30
N MET A 185 -56.40 2.71 4.97
CA MET A 185 -56.21 2.58 6.44
C MET A 185 -54.70 2.65 6.83
N GLU A 186 -54.44 3.06 8.08
CA GLU A 186 -53.24 3.73 8.61
C GLU A 186 -51.97 2.90 8.91
N GLN A 187 -50.85 3.64 8.85
CA GLN A 187 -49.58 3.57 9.63
C GLN A 187 -48.69 2.32 9.51
N GLY A 188 -47.97 2.27 8.39
CA GLY A 188 -46.62 1.70 8.29
C GLY A 188 -45.68 2.73 7.68
N MET A 189 -44.51 2.95 8.28
CA MET A 189 -43.47 3.88 7.85
C MET A 189 -43.22 3.79 6.33
N SER A 190 -43.46 4.89 5.61
CA SER A 190 -43.11 5.03 4.19
C SER A 190 -41.58 5.08 4.04
N MET A 191 -41.01 4.08 3.38
CA MET A 191 -39.68 4.17 2.78
C MET A 191 -39.85 4.78 1.40
N ASN A 192 -39.28 5.97 1.19
CA ASN A 192 -39.34 6.69 -0.07
C ASN A 192 -38.38 6.03 -1.09
N ASP A 193 -38.92 5.62 -2.25
CA ASP A 193 -38.23 4.93 -3.36
C ASP A 193 -37.37 5.88 -4.22
N SER A 194 -36.30 6.44 -3.65
CA SER A 194 -35.32 7.21 -4.43
C SER A 194 -33.87 7.06 -3.93
N MET A 195 -33.34 5.83 -3.95
CA MET A 195 -31.90 5.60 -3.75
C MET A 195 -31.12 5.88 -5.04
N ASN A 196 -30.84 7.16 -5.28
CA ASN A 196 -29.76 7.61 -6.15
C ASN A 196 -28.43 7.14 -5.54
N MET A 197 -27.81 6.08 -6.09
CA MET A 197 -26.51 5.54 -5.61
C MET A 197 -25.35 6.44 -6.05
N GLN A 198 -25.35 7.68 -5.57
CA GLN A 198 -24.20 8.57 -5.63
C GLN A 198 -23.44 8.45 -4.31
N MET A 199 -22.18 8.02 -4.38
CA MET A 199 -21.28 8.09 -3.24
C MET A 199 -21.22 9.55 -2.77
N PRO A 200 -21.36 9.83 -1.46
CA PRO A 200 -21.30 11.20 -0.96
C PRO A 200 -19.98 11.86 -1.38
N ILE A 201 -20.06 13.06 -1.96
CA ILE A 201 -18.89 13.86 -2.36
C ILE A 201 -18.42 14.81 -1.24
N GLU A 202 -19.15 14.82 -0.13
CA GLU A 202 -18.88 15.64 1.04
C GLU A 202 -19.05 14.82 2.34
N PRO A 203 -18.28 15.15 3.40
CA PRO A 203 -18.47 14.54 4.71
C PRO A 203 -19.84 14.90 5.27
N THR A 204 -20.56 13.92 5.84
CA THR A 204 -21.87 14.16 6.46
C THR A 204 -21.74 14.54 7.94
N ILE A 205 -20.60 14.19 8.55
CA ILE A 205 -20.21 14.57 9.91
C ILE A 205 -19.01 15.50 9.86
N ILE A 206 -19.11 16.64 10.55
CA ILE A 206 -17.99 17.56 10.79
C ILE A 206 -17.67 17.59 12.28
N GLY A 207 -16.43 17.22 12.61
CA GLY A 207 -15.93 17.14 13.97
C GLY A 207 -16.38 15.89 14.72
N ASP A 208 -15.75 15.66 15.87
CA ASP A 208 -15.94 14.44 16.63
C ASP A 208 -16.94 14.66 17.76
N LYS A 209 -17.86 13.71 17.95
CA LYS A 209 -18.85 13.72 19.01
C LYS A 209 -19.01 12.31 19.58
N ILE A 210 -19.21 12.25 20.89
CA ILE A 210 -19.63 11.03 21.57
C ILE A 210 -21.13 11.10 21.77
N GLU A 211 -21.86 10.24 21.08
CA GLU A 211 -23.31 10.11 21.25
C GLU A 211 -23.62 9.22 22.47
N PRO A 212 -24.74 9.46 23.17
CA PRO A 212 -25.23 8.55 24.20
C PRO A 212 -25.41 7.13 23.66
N PRO A 213 -25.29 6.09 24.50
CA PRO A 213 -25.48 4.72 24.06
C PRO A 213 -26.92 4.49 23.58
N GLY A 214 -27.09 4.35 22.26
CA GLY A 214 -28.34 3.91 21.64
C GLY A 214 -28.57 2.40 21.82
N SER A 215 -29.82 1.96 21.76
CA SER A 215 -30.24 0.56 21.94
C SER A 215 -29.79 -0.41 20.83
N SER A 216 -29.06 0.05 19.81
CA SER A 216 -28.66 -0.77 18.67
C SER A 216 -27.41 -1.61 18.98
N LYS A 217 -27.59 -2.93 19.02
CA LYS A 217 -26.51 -3.92 18.92
C LYS A 217 -25.93 -3.88 17.51
N ALA A 218 -25.13 -2.87 17.21
CA ALA A 218 -24.42 -2.79 15.93
C ALA A 218 -23.28 -3.82 15.91
N THR A 219 -23.23 -4.63 14.85
CA THR A 219 -22.16 -5.60 14.60
C THR A 219 -21.55 -5.35 13.24
N THR A 220 -20.24 -5.54 13.14
CA THR A 220 -19.52 -5.65 11.87
C THR A 220 -20.10 -6.81 11.07
N LEU A 221 -20.66 -6.51 9.90
CA LEU A 221 -21.26 -7.49 8.99
C LEU A 221 -20.64 -7.35 7.59
N GLY A 222 -20.49 -8.46 6.88
CA GLY A 222 -20.08 -8.45 5.47
C GLY A 222 -18.64 -8.01 5.22
N THR A 223 -17.78 -8.07 6.24
CA THR A 223 -16.33 -7.79 6.11
C THR A 223 -15.52 -9.08 6.10
N LYS A 224 -14.23 -8.99 5.74
CA LYS A 224 -13.29 -10.13 5.77
C LYS A 224 -13.11 -10.75 7.17
N TYR A 225 -13.57 -10.08 8.21
CA TYR A 225 -13.45 -10.54 9.60
C TYR A 225 -14.66 -11.32 10.10
N GLN A 226 -15.66 -11.59 9.26
CA GLN A 226 -16.89 -12.24 9.70
C GLN A 226 -16.66 -13.61 10.36
N GLU A 227 -15.69 -14.36 9.84
CA GLU A 227 -15.34 -15.70 10.35
C GLU A 227 -14.25 -15.68 11.43
N LEU A 228 -13.64 -14.52 11.69
CA LEU A 228 -12.53 -14.40 12.63
C LEU A 228 -13.04 -14.53 14.08
N LYS A 229 -12.55 -15.54 14.81
CA LYS A 229 -12.95 -15.79 16.20
C LYS A 229 -11.72 -15.92 17.09
N ALA A 230 -11.79 -15.35 18.30
CA ALA A 230 -10.72 -15.51 19.27
C ALA A 230 -10.64 -16.96 19.80
N ALA A 231 -9.42 -17.45 20.02
CA ALA A 231 -9.19 -18.77 20.61
C ALA A 231 -9.57 -18.83 22.10
N VAL A 232 -9.53 -17.69 22.79
CA VAL A 232 -9.87 -17.53 24.21
C VAL A 232 -10.90 -16.42 24.37
N LYS A 233 -11.54 -16.36 25.55
CA LYS A 233 -12.43 -15.24 25.87
C LYS A 233 -11.61 -13.95 25.96
N THR A 234 -12.11 -12.88 25.35
CA THR A 234 -11.37 -11.60 25.19
C THR A 234 -12.05 -10.43 25.88
N ASN A 235 -13.35 -10.56 26.16
CA ASN A 235 -14.17 -9.48 26.67
C ASN A 235 -15.42 -10.01 27.40
N ASN A 236 -15.99 -9.16 28.26
CA ASN A 236 -17.36 -9.34 28.74
C ASN A 236 -18.33 -8.69 27.72
N PRO A 237 -19.17 -9.47 27.01
CA PRO A 237 -20.08 -8.95 25.99
C PRO A 237 -21.25 -8.14 26.58
N ASN A 238 -21.48 -8.24 27.90
CA ASN A 238 -22.54 -7.54 28.61
C ASN A 238 -22.05 -6.27 29.32
N LYS A 239 -20.76 -5.92 29.25
CA LYS A 239 -20.26 -4.64 29.78
C LYS A 239 -20.99 -3.50 29.04
N PRO A 240 -21.60 -2.54 29.75
CA PRO A 240 -22.32 -1.43 29.12
C PRO A 240 -21.37 -0.61 28.26
N VAL A 241 -21.90 -0.06 27.16
CA VAL A 241 -21.20 0.94 26.34
C VAL A 241 -21.58 2.31 26.90
N ASP A 242 -20.60 3.11 27.29
CA ASP A 242 -20.78 4.44 27.86
C ASP A 242 -21.00 5.52 26.79
N GLY A 243 -20.54 5.27 25.55
CA GLY A 243 -20.74 6.21 24.44
C GLY A 243 -20.39 5.64 23.06
N ILE A 244 -20.97 6.23 22.02
CA ILE A 244 -20.76 5.84 20.62
C ILE A 244 -20.01 6.95 19.88
N ILE A 245 -18.94 6.58 19.21
CA ILE A 245 -18.06 7.46 18.44
C ILE A 245 -18.17 7.06 16.96
N LYS A 246 -18.86 7.86 16.16
CA LYS A 246 -18.96 7.64 14.72
C LYS A 246 -17.74 8.25 14.02
N MET A 247 -17.17 7.51 13.09
CA MET A 247 -15.98 7.87 12.33
C MET A 247 -16.25 7.68 10.85
N GLU A 248 -16.57 8.77 10.15
CA GLU A 248 -16.61 8.77 8.69
C GLU A 248 -15.20 8.91 8.13
N LEU A 249 -14.77 7.90 7.38
CA LEU A 249 -13.49 7.87 6.70
C LEU A 249 -13.68 8.43 5.30
N PHE A 250 -13.03 9.56 5.03
CA PHE A 250 -13.26 10.32 3.81
C PHE A 250 -11.94 10.89 3.27
N GLY A 251 -11.93 11.23 1.99
CA GLY A 251 -10.80 11.95 1.39
C GLY A 251 -11.04 12.36 -0.05
N TYR A 252 -10.19 13.27 -0.50
CA TYR A 252 -10.19 13.85 -1.83
C TYR A 252 -8.92 13.43 -2.56
N MET A 253 -9.07 12.64 -3.63
CA MET A 253 -7.94 12.09 -4.38
C MET A 253 -7.17 13.13 -5.18
N ASP A 254 -7.88 14.11 -5.74
CA ASP A 254 -7.33 15.22 -6.54
C ASP A 254 -6.31 16.05 -5.77
N ARG A 255 -6.58 16.32 -4.49
CA ARG A 255 -5.69 17.08 -3.59
C ARG A 255 -4.95 16.22 -2.59
N TYR A 256 -5.15 14.90 -2.63
CA TYR A 256 -4.60 13.92 -1.71
C TYR A 256 -4.80 14.29 -0.23
N ILE A 257 -6.01 14.74 0.13
CA ILE A 257 -6.36 15.10 1.51
C ILE A 257 -7.20 13.98 2.11
N TRP A 258 -6.83 13.52 3.29
CA TRP A 258 -7.50 12.43 4.00
C TRP A 258 -7.86 12.88 5.41
N PHE A 259 -9.08 12.58 5.84
CA PHE A 259 -9.57 13.01 7.14
C PHE A 259 -10.61 12.05 7.71
N ILE A 260 -10.82 12.17 9.01
CA ILE A 260 -11.93 11.55 9.73
C ILE A 260 -12.96 12.66 9.97
N ASN A 261 -14.26 12.39 9.91
CA ASN A 261 -15.32 13.35 10.29
C ASN A 261 -15.11 14.78 9.76
N GLY A 262 -14.74 14.93 8.48
CA GLY A 262 -14.57 16.22 7.82
C GLY A 262 -13.38 17.09 8.26
N LEU A 263 -12.58 16.68 9.25
CA LEU A 263 -11.47 17.46 9.79
C LEU A 263 -10.14 16.71 9.73
N PRO A 264 -9.07 17.31 9.18
CA PRO A 264 -7.73 16.75 9.31
C PRO A 264 -7.22 16.89 10.75
N GLU A 265 -6.34 15.98 11.16
CA GLU A 265 -5.82 15.88 12.53
C GLU A 265 -5.33 17.21 13.09
N TYR A 266 -4.53 17.97 12.33
CA TYR A 266 -3.97 19.26 12.76
C TYR A 266 -5.01 20.36 13.02
N LYS A 267 -6.29 20.14 12.68
CA LYS A 267 -7.43 21.01 13.03
C LYS A 267 -8.40 20.37 14.03
N ALA A 268 -8.28 19.08 14.29
CA ALA A 268 -9.17 18.35 15.19
C ALA A 268 -8.76 18.58 16.65
N LYS A 269 -9.74 18.57 17.55
CA LYS A 269 -9.48 18.55 18.99
C LYS A 269 -9.39 17.09 19.46
N PRO A 270 -8.63 16.80 20.55
CA PRO A 270 -8.63 15.47 21.13
C PRO A 270 -10.05 15.02 21.53
N ILE A 271 -10.33 13.73 21.32
CA ILE A 271 -11.58 13.10 21.73
C ILE A 271 -11.43 12.68 23.20
N LEU A 272 -12.22 13.31 24.07
CA LEU A 272 -12.15 13.07 25.50
C LEU A 272 -12.82 11.74 25.87
N ILE A 273 -12.10 10.91 26.62
CA ILE A 273 -12.57 9.61 27.11
C ILE A 273 -12.34 9.47 28.61
N GLU A 274 -13.27 8.84 29.30
CA GLU A 274 -13.17 8.58 30.74
C GLU A 274 -12.47 7.24 31.01
N PRO A 275 -11.70 7.11 32.10
CA PRO A 275 -11.05 5.86 32.48
C PRO A 275 -12.06 4.78 32.91
N GLY A 276 -11.74 3.51 32.62
CA GLY A 276 -12.51 2.33 33.04
C GLY A 276 -13.82 2.08 32.27
N LYS A 277 -14.15 2.95 31.33
CA LYS A 277 -15.37 2.91 30.50
C LYS A 277 -15.20 2.01 29.28
N ARG A 278 -16.30 1.80 28.54
CA ARG A 278 -16.28 1.19 27.21
C ARG A 278 -16.92 2.13 26.20
N TYR A 279 -16.19 2.42 25.13
CA TYR A 279 -16.72 3.18 24.01
C TYR A 279 -16.87 2.27 22.79
N ARG A 280 -17.94 2.52 22.01
CA ARG A 280 -18.15 1.89 20.71
C ARG A 280 -17.69 2.84 19.62
N ILE A 281 -16.83 2.37 18.74
CA ILE A 281 -16.41 3.08 17.54
C ILE A 281 -17.10 2.46 16.31
N ILE A 282 -17.71 3.31 15.48
CA ILE A 282 -18.37 2.91 14.24
C ILE A 282 -17.63 3.58 13.09
N PHE A 283 -16.89 2.79 12.33
CA PHE A 283 -16.23 3.24 11.11
C PHE A 283 -17.18 3.13 9.93
N THR A 284 -17.39 4.22 9.22
CA THR A 284 -18.11 4.23 7.94
C THR A 284 -17.14 4.71 6.87
N ASN A 285 -16.76 3.84 5.95
CA ASN A 285 -15.85 4.21 4.87
C ASN A 285 -16.63 4.68 3.64
N ASN A 286 -16.72 6.00 3.48
CA ASN A 286 -17.38 6.64 2.34
C ASN A 286 -16.42 6.90 1.17
N SER A 287 -15.14 6.51 1.30
CA SER A 287 -14.14 6.68 0.26
C SER A 287 -13.98 5.43 -0.61
N MET A 288 -13.31 5.60 -1.76
CA MET A 288 -13.00 4.51 -2.69
C MET A 288 -11.75 3.69 -2.29
N MET A 289 -11.10 4.01 -1.17
CA MET A 289 -9.87 3.36 -0.69
C MET A 289 -10.11 2.55 0.57
N ARG A 290 -9.31 1.49 0.76
CA ARG A 290 -9.26 0.77 2.05
C ARG A 290 -8.51 1.60 3.08
N HIS A 291 -8.99 1.60 4.32
CA HIS A 291 -8.35 2.29 5.44
C HIS A 291 -8.10 1.35 6.61
N PRO A 292 -6.84 0.96 6.88
CA PRO A 292 -6.47 0.23 8.09
C PRO A 292 -6.45 1.17 9.30
N MET A 293 -7.51 1.20 10.10
CA MET A 293 -7.61 2.09 11.26
C MET A 293 -6.90 1.47 12.47
N HIS A 294 -5.87 2.14 12.98
CA HIS A 294 -5.01 1.69 14.07
C HIS A 294 -5.17 2.58 15.31
N ILE A 295 -5.31 1.97 16.50
CA ILE A 295 -5.34 2.65 17.79
C ILE A 295 -4.11 2.28 18.63
N HIS A 296 -3.46 3.30 19.20
CA HIS A 296 -2.34 3.11 20.12
C HIS A 296 -2.86 2.82 21.55
N GLY A 297 -2.08 2.08 22.33
CA GLY A 297 -2.36 1.81 23.75
C GLY A 297 -3.58 0.93 24.05
N HIS A 298 -4.36 0.56 23.03
CA HIS A 298 -5.63 -0.15 23.20
C HIS A 298 -5.78 -1.28 22.19
N TRP A 299 -6.75 -2.15 22.45
CA TRP A 299 -7.23 -3.14 21.50
C TRP A 299 -8.68 -2.88 21.17
N PHE A 300 -9.02 -2.95 19.89
CA PHE A 300 -10.39 -3.07 19.45
C PHE A 300 -10.92 -4.47 19.73
N ILE A 301 -12.08 -4.53 20.36
CA ILE A 301 -12.96 -5.68 20.43
C ILE A 301 -13.83 -5.61 19.18
N LEU A 302 -13.44 -6.31 18.12
CA LEU A 302 -14.20 -6.28 16.87
C LEU A 302 -15.55 -6.98 17.05
N ARG A 303 -16.65 -6.23 16.99
CA ARG A 303 -18.00 -6.75 17.24
C ARG A 303 -18.52 -7.49 16.00
N ASN A 304 -18.06 -8.72 15.75
CA ASN A 304 -18.43 -9.51 14.57
C ASN A 304 -19.43 -10.65 14.87
N GLY A 305 -19.94 -10.72 16.09
CA GLY A 305 -21.06 -11.60 16.46
C GLY A 305 -20.68 -12.84 17.26
N HIS A 306 -19.42 -12.98 17.68
CA HIS A 306 -18.94 -14.10 18.49
C HIS A 306 -18.99 -13.83 20.02
N GLY A 307 -19.47 -12.66 20.43
CA GLY A 307 -19.77 -12.32 21.83
C GLY A 307 -18.50 -12.26 22.68
N SER A 308 -18.38 -13.11 23.70
CA SER A 308 -17.16 -13.15 24.55
C SER A 308 -15.90 -13.60 23.81
N TYR A 309 -16.05 -14.13 22.58
CA TYR A 309 -14.95 -14.55 21.69
C TYR A 309 -14.74 -13.61 20.50
N ASP A 310 -15.32 -12.40 20.53
CA ASP A 310 -15.00 -11.35 19.55
C ASP A 310 -13.47 -11.09 19.56
N PRO A 311 -12.80 -11.04 18.39
CA PRO A 311 -11.34 -10.95 18.33
C PRO A 311 -10.82 -9.58 18.80
N LEU A 312 -9.63 -9.59 19.41
CA LEU A 312 -8.88 -8.38 19.73
C LEU A 312 -7.96 -8.02 18.58
N LEU A 313 -8.07 -6.80 18.06
CA LEU A 313 -7.22 -6.27 17.01
C LEU A 313 -6.77 -4.85 17.39
N HIS A 314 -5.52 -4.48 17.15
CA HIS A 314 -5.10 -3.08 17.27
C HIS A 314 -5.30 -2.29 15.96
N THR A 315 -5.55 -2.99 14.85
CA THR A 315 -5.77 -2.40 13.52
C THR A 315 -6.93 -3.09 12.81
N ILE A 316 -7.90 -2.31 12.31
CA ILE A 316 -9.07 -2.80 11.56
C ILE A 316 -9.06 -2.16 10.16
N GLU A 317 -8.87 -2.96 9.13
CA GLU A 317 -9.12 -2.55 7.74
C GLU A 317 -10.61 -2.36 7.45
N VAL A 318 -10.99 -1.16 7.02
CA VAL A 318 -12.35 -0.82 6.58
C VAL A 318 -12.35 -0.68 5.07
N ALA A 319 -13.04 -1.58 4.37
CA ALA A 319 -13.14 -1.59 2.92
C ALA A 319 -14.01 -0.43 2.37
N PRO A 320 -13.88 -0.05 1.09
CA PRO A 320 -14.73 0.97 0.47
C PRO A 320 -16.22 0.65 0.62
N GLY A 321 -17.02 1.63 1.06
CA GLY A 321 -18.47 1.48 1.28
C GLY A 321 -18.85 0.58 2.46
N ALA A 322 -17.88 0.04 3.21
CA ALA A 322 -18.14 -0.85 4.32
C ALA A 322 -18.27 -0.10 5.65
N THR A 323 -18.98 -0.72 6.59
CA THR A 323 -19.04 -0.28 7.98
C THR A 323 -18.41 -1.33 8.89
N ALA A 324 -17.55 -0.91 9.81
CA ALA A 324 -16.98 -1.76 10.84
C ALA A 324 -17.28 -1.19 12.23
N VAL A 325 -17.69 -2.07 13.13
CA VAL A 325 -18.06 -1.73 14.52
C VAL A 325 -17.10 -2.45 15.46
N ALA A 326 -16.47 -1.68 16.33
CA ALA A 326 -15.63 -2.20 17.39
C ALA A 326 -15.94 -1.50 18.70
N ASP A 327 -15.67 -2.17 19.81
CA ASP A 327 -15.65 -1.55 21.13
C ASP A 327 -14.20 -1.46 21.59
N PHE A 328 -13.87 -0.52 22.47
CA PHE A 328 -12.59 -0.51 23.18
C PHE A 328 -12.82 -0.11 24.64
N ASP A 329 -12.03 -0.72 25.52
CA ASP A 329 -12.10 -0.46 26.95
C ASP A 329 -10.99 0.53 27.33
N THR A 330 -11.33 1.55 28.10
CA THR A 330 -10.42 2.66 28.43
C THR A 330 -9.59 2.35 29.68
N GLU A 331 -8.70 1.39 29.55
CA GLU A 331 -7.93 0.80 30.66
C GLU A 331 -6.51 1.40 30.77
N ALA A 332 -6.12 2.25 29.83
CA ALA A 332 -4.85 2.98 29.83
C ALA A 332 -5.00 4.38 30.46
N SER A 333 -3.94 5.19 30.41
CA SER A 333 -3.95 6.61 30.77
C SER A 333 -3.18 7.43 29.74
N GLY A 334 -3.35 8.75 29.75
CA GLY A 334 -2.60 9.65 28.88
C GLY A 334 -3.32 10.05 27.58
N GLN A 335 -2.54 10.27 26.53
CA GLN A 335 -3.01 10.61 25.19
C GLN A 335 -2.56 9.55 24.20
N TRP A 336 -3.48 9.08 23.36
CA TRP A 336 -3.23 7.97 22.46
C TRP A 336 -3.56 8.34 21.03
N PHE A 337 -2.60 8.12 20.15
CA PHE A 337 -2.75 8.40 18.73
C PHE A 337 -3.65 7.33 18.08
N PHE A 338 -4.55 7.79 17.21
CA PHE A 338 -5.47 6.95 16.44
C PHE A 338 -5.43 7.39 14.99
N HIS A 339 -5.11 6.50 14.05
CA HIS A 339 -4.87 6.92 12.68
C HIS A 339 -5.10 5.82 11.64
N CYS A 340 -5.23 6.22 10.39
CA CYS A 340 -5.10 5.29 9.27
C CYS A 340 -3.64 4.84 9.15
N HIS A 341 -3.40 3.54 9.03
CA HIS A 341 -2.07 2.93 8.91
C HIS A 341 -1.57 2.87 7.45
N HIS A 342 -2.28 3.54 6.55
CA HIS A 342 -1.72 3.92 5.26
C HIS A 342 -0.92 5.22 5.46
N LEU A 343 0.42 5.12 5.42
CA LEU A 343 1.33 6.20 5.83
C LEU A 343 0.96 7.56 5.23
N LEU A 344 0.68 7.59 3.93
CA LEU A 344 0.35 8.84 3.23
C LEU A 344 -1.01 9.43 3.65
N HIS A 345 -1.97 8.60 4.08
CA HIS A 345 -3.26 9.08 4.60
C HIS A 345 -3.10 9.66 6.01
N MET A 346 -2.30 9.00 6.85
CA MET A 346 -1.94 9.51 8.18
C MET A 346 -1.31 10.89 8.07
N THR A 347 -0.26 11.03 7.26
CA THR A 347 0.46 12.30 7.08
C THR A 347 -0.41 13.40 6.47
N ALA A 348 -1.39 13.03 5.64
CA ALA A 348 -2.34 13.98 5.07
C ALA A 348 -3.41 14.47 6.08
N GLY A 349 -3.50 13.84 7.26
CA GLY A 349 -4.39 14.26 8.35
C GLY A 349 -5.46 13.25 8.76
N MET A 350 -5.44 12.00 8.27
CA MET A 350 -6.39 10.96 8.67
C MET A 350 -6.02 10.34 10.02
N ALA A 351 -6.06 11.17 11.05
CA ALA A 351 -5.71 10.81 12.41
C ALA A 351 -6.50 11.63 13.44
N ARG A 352 -6.44 11.17 14.70
CA ARG A 352 -7.02 11.75 15.91
C ARG A 352 -6.14 11.43 17.12
N VAL A 353 -6.42 12.12 18.20
CA VAL A 353 -5.90 11.83 19.53
C VAL A 353 -7.08 11.51 20.44
N PHE A 354 -7.04 10.35 21.11
CA PHE A 354 -7.90 10.09 22.26
C PHE A 354 -7.19 10.57 23.52
N GLN A 355 -7.88 11.35 24.34
CA GLN A 355 -7.31 11.93 25.56
C GLN A 355 -8.13 11.53 26.77
N TYR A 356 -7.47 10.94 27.75
CA TYR A 356 -8.10 10.59 29.02
C TYR A 356 -8.40 11.84 29.85
N THR A 357 -9.58 11.92 30.46
CA THR A 357 -9.93 13.00 31.40
C THR A 357 -8.99 13.06 32.60
N THR A 358 -8.39 11.92 32.98
CA THR A 358 -7.47 11.85 34.12
C THR A 358 -6.22 12.70 33.93
N ILE A 359 -5.71 12.86 32.70
CA ILE A 359 -4.55 13.73 32.47
C ILE A 359 -4.91 15.21 32.68
N ILE A 360 -6.16 15.59 32.38
CA ILE A 360 -6.67 16.95 32.59
C ILE A 360 -6.85 17.20 34.09
N GLU A 361 -7.41 16.23 34.83
CA GLU A 361 -7.55 16.29 36.29
C GLU A 361 -6.20 16.39 37.00
N ILE A 362 -5.21 15.60 36.55
CA ILE A 362 -3.84 15.65 37.08
C ILE A 362 -3.20 17.00 36.79
N ALA A 363 -3.30 17.51 35.55
CA ALA A 363 -2.77 18.81 35.17
C ALA A 363 -3.40 19.97 35.95
N ASN A 364 -4.69 19.86 36.27
CA ASN A 364 -5.42 20.85 37.08
C ASN A 364 -5.22 20.68 38.59
N GLY A 365 -4.46 19.67 39.03
CA GLY A 365 -4.20 19.38 40.44
C GLY A 365 -5.41 18.83 41.21
N THR A 366 -6.49 18.46 40.53
CA THR A 366 -7.69 17.88 41.17
C THR A 366 -7.54 16.37 41.42
N ARG A 367 -6.57 15.72 40.77
CA ARG A 367 -6.24 14.30 40.97
C ARG A 367 -4.73 14.11 41.09
N LYS A 368 -4.30 13.14 41.91
CA LYS A 368 -2.90 12.72 42.02
C LYS A 368 -2.61 11.58 41.05
N PRO A 369 -1.42 11.52 40.41
CA PRO A 369 -1.01 10.39 39.59
C PRO A 369 -0.96 9.07 40.38
N GLU A 370 -1.38 7.98 39.74
CA GLU A 370 -1.37 6.61 40.27
C GLU A 370 -0.39 5.71 39.47
N ASN A 371 0.56 5.07 40.15
CA ASN A 371 1.57 4.19 39.53
C ASN A 371 1.36 2.73 39.95
N TYR A 372 0.32 2.07 39.43
CA TYR A 372 0.11 0.64 39.70
C TYR A 372 -0.42 -0.10 38.48
N ALA A 373 0.21 -1.23 38.14
CA ALA A 373 -0.27 -2.13 37.11
C ALA A 373 -1.17 -3.22 37.72
N VAL A 374 -2.41 -3.36 37.26
CA VAL A 374 -3.30 -4.47 37.65
C VAL A 374 -3.36 -5.52 36.54
N GLN A 375 -3.17 -6.79 36.90
CA GLN A 375 -3.40 -7.89 35.98
C GLN A 375 -4.90 -8.04 35.69
N GLN A 376 -5.26 -7.92 34.42
CA GLN A 376 -6.64 -8.04 33.95
C GLN A 376 -7.15 -9.50 33.97
N ALA A 377 -8.47 -9.64 33.94
CA ALA A 377 -9.13 -10.94 33.80
C ALA A 377 -8.87 -11.65 32.45
N TYR A 378 -8.29 -10.94 31.46
CA TYR A 378 -8.00 -11.47 30.12
C TYR A 378 -6.50 -11.37 29.80
N ILE A 379 -5.93 -12.50 29.40
CA ILE A 379 -4.47 -12.75 29.32
C ILE A 379 -3.79 -11.92 28.19
N ASN A 380 -4.56 -11.49 27.20
CA ASN A 380 -4.06 -10.78 26.00
C ASN A 380 -4.42 -9.29 25.97
N ARG A 381 -4.68 -8.69 27.14
CA ARG A 381 -4.92 -7.25 27.24
C ARG A 381 -3.71 -6.54 27.86
N PRO A 382 -3.29 -5.39 27.31
CA PRO A 382 -2.12 -4.66 27.76
C PRO A 382 -2.32 -4.16 29.18
N ILE A 383 -1.19 -3.83 29.81
CA ILE A 383 -1.05 -3.38 31.19
C ILE A 383 -2.01 -2.22 31.48
N VAL A 384 -2.77 -2.35 32.57
CA VAL A 384 -3.68 -1.32 33.07
C VAL A 384 -2.89 -0.30 33.88
N ARG A 385 -2.83 0.92 33.34
CA ARG A 385 -2.63 2.22 34.02
C ARG A 385 -1.33 2.44 34.82
N GLU A 386 -0.31 3.00 34.16
CA GLU A 386 0.78 3.73 34.80
C GLU A 386 0.58 5.23 34.51
N ASP A 387 0.10 6.01 35.49
CA ASP A 387 0.08 7.47 35.39
C ASP A 387 1.48 8.03 35.71
N GLU A 388 2.52 7.53 35.03
CA GLU A 388 3.83 8.13 35.20
C GLU A 388 3.78 9.55 34.62
N VAL A 389 4.10 10.53 35.45
CA VAL A 389 4.68 11.76 34.94
C VAL A 389 6.06 11.35 34.42
N MET A 390 6.14 10.80 33.21
CA MET A 390 7.42 10.65 32.55
C MET A 390 7.96 12.08 32.45
N PRO A 391 9.06 12.42 33.14
CA PRO A 391 9.72 13.67 32.86
C PRO A 391 10.17 13.54 31.41
N LEU A 392 9.40 14.11 30.49
CA LEU A 392 9.92 14.48 29.18
C LEU A 392 11.22 15.17 29.49
N ASP A 393 12.34 14.58 29.04
CA ASP A 393 13.64 15.18 29.24
C ASP A 393 13.49 16.65 28.81
N ALA A 394 13.74 17.58 29.73
CA ALA A 394 13.55 18.99 29.44
C ALA A 394 14.44 19.42 28.25
N SER A 395 15.49 18.64 27.95
CA SER A 395 16.27 18.75 26.73
C SER A 395 15.45 18.48 25.45
N LEU A 396 14.51 17.52 25.44
CA LEU A 396 13.59 17.26 24.33
C LEU A 396 12.47 18.31 24.22
N ILE A 397 12.15 19.01 25.31
CA ILE A 397 11.20 20.13 25.30
C ILE A 397 11.87 21.40 24.74
N LYS A 398 13.14 21.64 25.11
CA LYS A 398 13.91 22.82 24.67
C LYS A 398 14.60 22.61 23.32
N HIS A 399 14.92 21.36 23.00
CA HIS A 399 15.59 20.89 21.78
C HIS A 399 14.96 19.55 21.34
N PRO A 400 13.73 19.56 20.77
CA PRO A 400 13.02 18.35 20.29
C PRO A 400 13.73 17.54 19.20
N ALA A 401 14.96 17.93 18.87
CA ALA A 401 15.81 17.48 17.79
C ALA A 401 17.10 16.77 18.25
N GLY A 402 17.31 16.56 19.56
CA GLY A 402 18.60 16.16 20.10
C GLY A 402 18.59 14.82 20.83
N HIS A 403 18.85 13.71 20.14
CA HIS A 403 19.46 12.56 20.81
C HIS A 403 20.90 12.91 21.25
N HIS A 404 21.42 12.19 22.24
CA HIS A 404 22.76 12.38 22.80
C HIS A 404 23.85 12.33 21.70
N LYS A 405 24.87 13.20 21.82
CA LYS A 405 26.02 13.22 20.89
C LYS A 405 26.77 11.88 20.99
N GLY A 406 26.67 11.05 19.96
CA GLY A 406 27.32 9.74 19.90
C GLY A 406 27.59 9.32 18.46
N PHE A 407 28.41 8.28 18.29
CA PHE A 407 28.74 7.68 17.00
C PHE A 407 27.56 6.81 16.53
N TYR A 408 26.43 7.39 16.15
CA TYR A 408 25.27 6.59 15.76
C TYR A 408 24.75 6.88 14.36
N ARG A 409 24.74 5.77 13.59
CA ARG A 409 23.70 5.33 12.66
C ARG A 409 24.04 5.33 11.17
N SER A 410 25.21 4.77 10.83
CA SER A 410 25.50 4.05 9.58
C SER A 410 26.98 4.24 9.29
N SER A 411 27.84 3.47 9.95
CA SER A 411 29.15 3.20 9.35
C SER A 411 28.94 2.12 8.31
N TYR A 412 28.93 2.52 7.06
CA TYR A 412 28.89 1.60 5.94
C TYR A 412 30.32 1.30 5.54
N LEU A 413 30.65 0.02 5.40
CA LEU A 413 31.92 -0.42 4.84
C LEU A 413 31.64 -1.49 3.80
N GLU A 414 32.13 -1.25 2.59
CA GLU A 414 32.22 -2.25 1.55
C GLU A 414 33.67 -2.55 1.25
N LEU A 415 33.93 -3.83 1.08
CA LEU A 415 35.19 -4.34 0.57
C LEU A 415 34.86 -5.26 -0.60
N GLY A 416 35.44 -4.95 -1.75
CA GLY A 416 35.28 -5.68 -3.00
C GLY A 416 36.62 -6.07 -3.60
N GLU A 417 36.61 -7.15 -4.39
CA GLU A 417 37.74 -7.57 -5.20
C GLU A 417 37.26 -7.86 -6.62
N ASP A 418 37.96 -7.29 -7.61
CA ASP A 418 37.85 -7.66 -9.02
C ASP A 418 38.98 -8.66 -9.35
N PRO A 419 38.69 -9.96 -9.44
CA PRO A 419 39.70 -10.98 -9.70
C PRO A 419 40.23 -10.98 -11.14
N PHE A 420 39.55 -10.31 -12.08
CA PHE A 420 39.95 -10.27 -13.49
C PHE A 420 40.98 -9.18 -13.74
N HIS A 421 40.87 -8.08 -13.02
CA HIS A 421 41.82 -6.97 -13.10
C HIS A 421 42.79 -6.94 -11.91
N ASN A 422 42.60 -7.76 -10.88
CA ASN A 422 43.40 -7.80 -9.65
C ASN A 422 43.41 -6.45 -8.92
N ALA A 423 42.22 -5.87 -8.79
CA ALA A 423 41.95 -4.62 -8.09
C ALA A 423 41.09 -4.88 -6.85
N GLN A 424 41.34 -4.11 -5.79
CA GLN A 424 40.52 -4.10 -4.59
C GLN A 424 39.81 -2.77 -4.49
N GLU A 425 38.59 -2.81 -3.98
CA GLU A 425 37.71 -1.66 -3.89
C GLU A 425 37.22 -1.49 -2.45
N MET A 426 37.26 -0.25 -1.96
CA MET A 426 36.76 0.08 -0.63
C MET A 426 35.85 1.30 -0.68
N SER A 427 34.64 1.12 -0.15
CA SER A 427 33.66 2.19 0.02
C SER A 427 33.34 2.34 1.51
N PHE A 428 33.43 3.55 2.05
CA PHE A 428 33.15 3.81 3.47
C PHE A 428 32.35 5.08 3.68
N ARG A 429 31.33 5.02 4.54
CA ARG A 429 30.54 6.18 4.97
C ARG A 429 30.44 6.17 6.47
N GLY A 430 30.94 7.21 7.14
CA GLY A 430 30.82 7.43 8.57
C GLY A 430 30.13 8.76 8.87
N LEU A 431 29.25 8.77 9.87
CA LEU A 431 28.55 9.96 10.33
C LEU A 431 28.75 10.15 11.85
N TYR A 432 29.14 11.35 12.26
CA TYR A 432 29.36 11.71 13.65
C TYR A 432 28.65 13.01 14.02
N GLY A 433 27.70 12.96 14.96
CA GLY A 433 26.99 14.13 15.45
C GLY A 433 25.51 13.86 15.79
N PRO A 434 24.78 14.87 16.30
CA PRO A 434 23.34 14.79 16.56
C PRO A 434 22.51 14.58 15.28
N ASP A 435 21.21 14.32 15.44
CA ASP A 435 20.31 13.90 14.35
C ASP A 435 20.28 14.82 13.13
N TYR A 436 20.41 16.13 13.36
CA TYR A 436 20.31 17.16 12.33
C TYR A 436 21.64 17.71 11.89
N ASN A 437 22.73 17.52 12.64
CA ASN A 437 24.02 18.14 12.34
C ASN A 437 25.12 17.10 12.51
N LYS A 438 25.70 16.64 11.41
CA LYS A 438 26.67 15.54 11.41
C LYS A 438 27.92 15.94 10.65
N LEU A 439 29.07 15.45 11.10
CA LEU A 439 30.28 15.37 10.31
C LEU A 439 30.23 14.06 9.53
N GLN A 440 30.27 14.14 8.21
CA GLN A 440 30.33 13.02 7.29
C GLN A 440 31.76 12.83 6.81
N LEU A 441 32.26 11.61 6.96
CA LEU A 441 33.43 11.11 6.24
C LEU A 441 32.92 10.09 5.23
N TYR A 442 33.07 10.36 3.95
CA TYR A 442 32.59 9.48 2.89
C TYR A 442 33.71 9.24 1.90
N THR A 443 33.93 7.99 1.56
CA THR A 443 34.83 7.58 0.48
C THR A 443 34.10 6.57 -0.38
N GLU A 444 34.20 6.78 -1.68
CA GLU A 444 33.50 6.00 -2.69
C GLU A 444 34.52 5.39 -3.63
N ASP A 445 34.49 4.07 -3.68
CA ASP A 445 35.21 3.22 -4.63
C ASP A 445 36.71 3.55 -4.66
N ALA A 446 37.31 3.57 -3.47
CA ALA A 446 38.75 3.72 -3.36
C ALA A 446 39.41 2.47 -3.95
N GLU A 447 40.07 2.65 -5.08
CA GLU A 447 40.69 1.58 -5.86
C GLU A 447 42.14 1.36 -5.42
N ILE A 448 42.45 0.13 -5.03
CA ILE A 448 43.77 -0.31 -4.63
C ILE A 448 44.23 -1.36 -5.65
N TYR A 449 45.22 -1.02 -6.46
CA TYR A 449 45.81 -1.91 -7.43
C TYR A 449 47.19 -2.38 -6.95
N LYS A 450 47.37 -3.70 -6.82
CA LYS A 450 48.64 -4.31 -6.36
C LYS A 450 49.22 -3.66 -5.09
N GLY A 451 48.34 -3.25 -4.16
CA GLY A 451 48.71 -2.64 -2.88
C GLY A 451 49.04 -1.15 -2.94
N SER A 452 48.91 -0.48 -4.08
CA SER A 452 48.99 0.98 -4.22
C SER A 452 47.61 1.56 -4.44
N VAL A 453 47.27 2.64 -3.73
CA VAL A 453 46.03 3.38 -4.01
C VAL A 453 46.19 4.02 -5.38
N GLU A 454 45.30 3.72 -6.32
CA GLU A 454 45.27 4.35 -7.63
C GLU A 454 44.29 5.52 -7.64
N ASN A 455 43.11 5.36 -7.02
CA ASN A 455 42.10 6.39 -6.92
C ASN A 455 41.46 6.38 -5.53
N ALA A 456 41.25 7.57 -4.94
CA ALA A 456 40.43 7.69 -3.74
C ALA A 456 39.72 9.05 -3.72
N ASP A 457 38.40 9.02 -3.74
CA ASP A 457 37.53 10.18 -3.59
C ASP A 457 37.06 10.23 -2.13
N ILE A 458 37.47 11.24 -1.36
CA ILE A 458 37.18 11.36 0.09
C ILE A 458 36.53 12.70 0.40
N ASP A 459 35.26 12.67 0.80
CA ASP A 459 34.49 13.80 1.29
C ASP A 459 34.57 13.93 2.81
N VAL A 460 34.90 15.14 3.28
CA VAL A 460 34.77 15.56 4.68
C VAL A 460 33.76 16.70 4.75
N PHE A 461 32.49 16.34 4.89
CA PHE A 461 31.38 17.27 4.76
C PHE A 461 30.65 17.48 6.10
N TYR A 462 30.22 18.72 6.34
CA TYR A 462 29.14 19.00 7.26
C TYR A 462 27.83 18.58 6.61
N TRP A 463 27.02 17.82 7.31
CA TRP A 463 25.76 17.25 6.86
C TRP A 463 24.62 17.79 7.73
N HIS A 464 23.54 18.25 7.10
CA HIS A 464 22.39 18.82 7.79
C HIS A 464 21.06 18.31 7.24
N LEU A 465 20.25 17.70 8.10
CA LEU A 465 18.93 17.20 7.74
C LEU A 465 17.94 18.35 7.55
N ILE A 466 17.37 18.51 6.36
CA ILE A 466 16.40 19.58 6.03
C ILE A 466 14.95 19.08 6.00
N SER A 467 14.74 17.78 5.79
CA SER A 467 13.43 17.12 5.88
C SER A 467 13.62 15.64 6.21
N GLN A 468 12.53 14.92 6.48
CA GLN A 468 12.56 13.49 6.78
C GLN A 468 13.35 12.64 5.76
N PHE A 469 13.41 13.07 4.49
CA PHE A 469 14.04 12.31 3.40
C PHE A 469 15.23 13.01 2.77
N TRP A 470 15.55 14.26 3.16
CA TRP A 470 16.55 15.06 2.47
C TRP A 470 17.47 15.78 3.45
N ALA A 471 18.75 15.81 3.08
CA ALA A 471 19.79 16.54 3.78
C ALA A 471 20.66 17.32 2.79
N ILE A 472 21.15 18.47 3.24
CA ILE A 472 22.17 19.23 2.55
C ILE A 472 23.53 18.90 3.17
N LYS A 473 24.58 18.97 2.37
CA LYS A 473 25.94 18.74 2.83
C LYS A 473 26.93 19.70 2.17
N GLY A 474 28.04 19.97 2.83
CA GLY A 474 29.09 20.80 2.26
C GLY A 474 30.37 20.79 3.08
N GLY A 475 31.49 20.98 2.41
CA GLY A 475 32.80 20.91 3.04
C GLY A 475 33.90 20.82 2.00
N VAL A 476 34.84 19.92 2.23
CA VAL A 476 36.01 19.72 1.37
C VAL A 476 36.10 18.29 0.92
N ASN A 477 36.57 18.13 -0.30
CA ASN A 477 36.84 16.85 -0.93
C ASN A 477 38.33 16.72 -1.19
N TYR A 478 38.89 15.57 -0.83
CA TYR A 478 40.25 15.16 -1.14
C TYR A 478 40.20 14.08 -2.21
N PHE A 479 40.72 14.40 -3.39
CA PHE A 479 40.77 13.48 -4.51
C PHE A 479 42.22 13.05 -4.72
N TYR A 480 42.50 11.77 -4.50
CA TYR A 480 43.80 11.15 -4.75
C TYR A 480 43.80 10.44 -6.10
N ARG A 481 44.87 10.66 -6.87
CA ARG A 481 45.13 9.99 -8.15
C ARG A 481 46.63 9.97 -8.46
N PRO A 482 47.12 9.17 -9.43
CA PRO A 482 48.55 9.01 -9.70
C PRO A 482 49.23 10.31 -10.17
N GLY A 483 48.49 11.20 -10.84
CA GLY A 483 48.95 12.53 -11.26
C GLY A 483 49.08 13.59 -10.15
N GLY A 484 48.79 13.21 -8.91
CA GLY A 484 48.92 14.05 -7.71
C GLY A 484 47.57 14.40 -7.07
N PRO A 485 47.47 14.34 -5.73
CA PRO A 485 46.23 14.59 -5.02
C PRO A 485 45.89 16.08 -4.97
N TYR A 486 44.63 16.38 -4.73
CA TYR A 486 44.17 17.76 -4.58
C TYR A 486 42.94 17.88 -3.70
N TRP A 487 42.72 19.12 -3.24
CA TRP A 487 41.53 19.49 -2.47
C TRP A 487 40.60 20.36 -3.32
N GLN A 488 39.30 20.19 -3.13
CA GLN A 488 38.29 21.04 -3.74
C GLN A 488 37.13 21.29 -2.78
N PRO A 489 36.60 22.53 -2.71
CA PRO A 489 35.36 22.78 -1.98
C PRO A 489 34.19 22.07 -2.68
N GLY A 490 33.27 21.55 -1.89
CA GLY A 490 32.10 20.85 -2.39
C GLY A 490 30.84 21.13 -1.58
N ILE A 491 29.70 21.05 -2.26
CA ILE A 491 28.36 21.06 -1.68
C ILE A 491 27.55 19.92 -2.27
N GLY A 492 26.53 19.46 -1.57
CA GLY A 492 25.68 18.39 -2.07
C GLY A 492 24.33 18.34 -1.41
N ILE A 493 23.46 17.53 -1.99
CA ILE A 493 22.17 17.14 -1.44
C ILE A 493 22.11 15.61 -1.49
N GLU A 494 21.69 15.01 -0.39
CA GLU A 494 21.48 13.57 -0.32
C GLU A 494 20.12 13.26 0.29
N GLY A 495 19.52 12.16 -0.14
CA GLY A 495 18.20 11.80 0.31
C GLY A 495 17.58 10.68 -0.50
N VAL A 496 16.33 10.37 -0.19
CA VAL A 496 15.56 9.35 -0.89
C VAL A 496 14.37 10.01 -1.57
N MET A 497 14.33 9.93 -2.90
CA MET A 497 13.19 10.42 -3.68
C MET A 497 12.06 9.37 -3.76
N PRO A 498 10.86 9.70 -4.26
CA PRO A 498 9.78 8.73 -4.44
C PRO A 498 10.24 7.45 -5.14
N TYR A 499 9.59 6.33 -4.83
CA TYR A 499 9.96 4.98 -5.27
C TYR A 499 11.23 4.40 -4.65
N TYR A 500 11.71 4.97 -3.53
CA TYR A 500 12.88 4.51 -2.78
C TYR A 500 14.17 4.58 -3.60
N ILE A 501 14.32 5.64 -4.38
CA ILE A 501 15.54 5.88 -5.13
C ILE A 501 16.46 6.73 -4.24
N ASP A 502 17.56 6.13 -3.81
CA ASP A 502 18.66 6.79 -3.12
C ASP A 502 19.31 7.77 -4.08
N THR A 503 19.45 9.01 -3.65
CA THR A 503 19.93 10.13 -4.44
C THR A 503 21.05 10.81 -3.69
N ASN A 504 22.21 10.89 -4.32
CA ASN A 504 23.37 11.62 -3.81
C ASN A 504 23.92 12.50 -4.93
N ILE A 505 23.75 13.81 -4.79
CA ILE A 505 24.22 14.79 -5.77
C ILE A 505 25.27 15.65 -5.09
N ARG A 506 26.45 15.72 -5.69
CA ARG A 506 27.60 16.48 -5.18
C ARG A 506 28.13 17.38 -6.27
N THR A 507 28.50 18.60 -5.89
CA THR A 507 29.04 19.62 -6.76
C THR A 507 30.35 20.10 -6.20
N TYR A 508 31.39 20.11 -7.02
CA TYR A 508 32.74 20.54 -6.65
C TYR A 508 33.19 21.68 -7.54
N TYR A 509 34.00 22.58 -7.00
CA TYR A 509 34.60 23.67 -7.77
C TYR A 509 36.11 23.57 -7.76
N ARG A 510 36.72 23.60 -8.95
CA ARG A 510 38.18 23.61 -9.09
C ARG A 510 38.65 24.22 -10.39
N ASP A 511 39.70 25.06 -10.32
CA ASP A 511 40.39 25.66 -11.47
C ASP A 511 39.42 26.30 -12.49
N GLY A 512 38.37 26.97 -11.99
CA GLY A 512 37.33 27.61 -12.80
C GLY A 512 36.23 26.67 -13.31
N SER A 513 36.36 25.36 -13.14
CA SER A 513 35.36 24.36 -13.52
C SER A 513 34.48 23.93 -12.35
N VAL A 514 33.19 23.74 -12.60
CA VAL A 514 32.24 23.16 -11.66
C VAL A 514 31.95 21.73 -12.12
N LYS A 515 32.25 20.75 -11.27
CA LYS A 515 31.97 19.31 -11.47
C LYS A 515 30.68 18.95 -10.75
N PHE A 516 29.75 18.29 -11.44
CA PHE A 516 28.53 17.72 -10.88
C PHE A 516 28.65 16.19 -10.91
N ASP A 517 28.51 15.55 -9.76
CA ASP A 517 28.48 14.10 -9.58
C ASP A 517 27.08 13.72 -9.08
N ILE A 518 26.36 12.98 -9.91
CA ILE A 518 24.96 12.60 -9.67
C ILE A 518 24.92 11.08 -9.53
N GLN A 519 24.47 10.59 -8.38
CA GLN A 519 24.26 9.17 -8.12
C GLN A 519 22.81 8.90 -7.77
N LEU A 520 22.25 7.91 -8.45
CA LEU A 520 20.90 7.42 -8.24
C LEU A 520 20.95 5.91 -8.12
N ALA A 521 20.43 5.35 -7.02
CA ALA A 521 20.40 3.91 -6.81
C ALA A 521 19.08 3.43 -6.25
N ARG A 522 18.64 2.23 -6.62
CA ARG A 522 17.41 1.62 -6.09
C ARG A 522 17.61 0.14 -5.84
N ALA A 523 17.47 -0.26 -4.57
CA ALA A 523 17.42 -1.66 -4.19
C ALA A 523 15.99 -2.21 -4.34
N THR A 524 15.81 -3.24 -5.17
CA THR A 524 14.56 -3.97 -5.32
C THR A 524 14.64 -5.27 -4.53
N GLN A 525 13.70 -5.49 -3.61
CA GLN A 525 13.59 -6.74 -2.89
C GLN A 525 12.93 -7.80 -3.79
N LEU A 526 13.64 -8.90 -4.05
CA LEU A 526 13.13 -10.01 -4.86
C LEU A 526 12.62 -11.17 -3.99
N THR A 527 13.28 -11.42 -2.86
CA THR A 527 12.82 -12.35 -1.80
C THR A 527 13.12 -11.76 -0.42
N ASN A 528 12.84 -12.48 0.67
CA ASN A 528 13.11 -11.99 2.03
C ASN A 528 14.56 -11.54 2.24
N ASN A 529 15.53 -12.23 1.64
CA ASN A 529 16.97 -11.97 1.84
C ASN A 529 17.73 -11.64 0.55
N PHE A 530 17.09 -11.73 -0.62
CA PHE A 530 17.73 -11.44 -1.90
C PHE A 530 17.23 -10.13 -2.49
N PHE A 531 18.16 -9.25 -2.84
CA PHE A 531 17.90 -7.93 -3.36
C PHE A 531 18.69 -7.71 -4.64
N PHE A 532 18.19 -6.81 -5.47
CA PHE A 532 18.84 -6.39 -6.71
C PHE A 532 18.88 -4.88 -6.75
N LEU A 533 20.08 -4.31 -6.64
CA LEU A 533 20.33 -2.89 -6.74
C LEU A 533 20.62 -2.51 -8.19
N THR A 534 19.91 -1.50 -8.67
CA THR A 534 20.17 -0.84 -9.95
C THR A 534 20.64 0.57 -9.66
N GLY A 535 21.82 0.93 -10.12
CA GLY A 535 22.42 2.25 -9.92
C GLY A 535 22.81 2.92 -11.22
N LEU A 536 22.91 4.24 -11.16
CA LEU A 536 23.40 5.12 -12.20
C LEU A 536 24.24 6.21 -11.55
N ARG A 537 25.46 6.40 -12.02
CA ARG A 537 26.29 7.56 -11.67
C ARG A 537 26.65 8.35 -12.93
N SER A 538 26.63 9.67 -12.84
CA SER A 538 26.94 10.57 -13.94
C SER A 538 27.80 11.73 -13.48
N ILE A 539 28.88 12.00 -14.22
CA ILE A 539 29.78 13.12 -13.95
C ILE A 539 29.69 14.12 -15.09
N LEU A 540 29.42 15.38 -14.77
CA LEU A 540 29.38 16.49 -15.72
C LEU A 540 30.29 17.62 -15.23
N ALA A 541 30.83 18.43 -16.15
CA ALA A 541 31.58 19.62 -15.75
C ALA A 541 31.42 20.81 -16.70
N THR A 542 31.59 22.02 -16.17
CA THR A 542 31.38 23.26 -16.95
C THR A 542 32.55 23.65 -17.83
N HIS A 543 33.79 23.35 -17.44
CA HIS A 543 34.98 23.70 -18.21
C HIS A 543 35.97 22.53 -18.29
N THR A 544 36.69 22.45 -19.40
CA THR A 544 37.76 21.47 -19.58
C THR A 544 39.00 21.91 -18.82
N VAL A 545 39.49 21.07 -17.91
CA VAL A 545 40.75 21.27 -17.19
C VAL A 545 41.61 20.03 -17.41
N VAL A 546 42.46 20.07 -18.44
CA VAL A 546 43.26 18.92 -18.90
C VAL A 546 44.13 18.33 -17.78
N LYS A 547 44.75 19.20 -16.97
CA LYS A 547 45.56 18.76 -15.83
C LYS A 547 44.78 17.87 -14.87
N ASN A 548 43.46 18.05 -14.76
CA ASN A 548 42.59 17.36 -13.82
C ASN A 548 41.73 16.27 -14.47
N GLU A 549 41.94 15.94 -15.75
CA GLU A 549 41.06 15.04 -16.51
C GLU A 549 39.58 15.43 -16.38
N ILE A 550 39.30 16.73 -16.43
CA ILE A 550 37.93 17.25 -16.46
C ILE A 550 37.65 17.70 -17.88
N GLY A 551 36.60 17.15 -18.50
CA GLY A 551 36.06 17.60 -19.78
C GLY A 551 34.81 18.47 -19.60
N ASN A 552 34.65 19.49 -20.44
CA ASN A 552 33.37 20.20 -20.54
C ASN A 552 32.25 19.24 -21.02
N GLY A 553 31.08 19.37 -20.40
CA GLY A 553 29.87 18.61 -20.71
C GLY A 553 29.77 17.33 -19.87
N LEU A 554 29.19 16.29 -20.47
CA LEU A 554 29.14 14.95 -19.89
C LEU A 554 30.51 14.30 -19.97
N ASN A 555 31.04 13.90 -18.82
CA ASN A 555 32.32 13.22 -18.67
C ASN A 555 32.12 11.71 -18.64
N GLN A 556 31.29 11.21 -17.73
CA GLN A 556 31.13 9.78 -17.48
C GLN A 556 29.67 9.40 -17.26
N MET A 557 29.29 8.21 -17.72
CA MET A 557 28.10 7.49 -17.26
C MET A 557 28.53 6.10 -16.77
N ARG A 558 28.16 5.78 -15.54
CA ARG A 558 28.33 4.46 -14.92
C ARG A 558 26.98 3.83 -14.69
N TYR A 559 26.82 2.60 -15.16
CA TYR A 559 25.64 1.77 -14.89
C TYR A 559 26.01 0.65 -13.94
N ILE A 560 25.25 0.52 -12.85
CA ILE A 560 25.56 -0.39 -11.75
C ILE A 560 24.44 -1.43 -11.62
N LEU A 561 24.81 -2.71 -11.64
CA LEU A 561 23.90 -3.83 -11.40
C LEU A 561 24.47 -4.70 -10.28
N ARG A 562 23.84 -4.66 -9.10
CA ARG A 562 24.33 -5.32 -7.89
C ARG A 562 23.27 -6.24 -7.27
N PRO A 563 23.23 -7.53 -7.63
CA PRO A 563 22.58 -8.55 -6.80
C PRO A 563 23.31 -8.69 -5.45
N TYR A 564 22.58 -8.68 -4.35
CA TYR A 564 23.14 -8.96 -3.03
C TYR A 564 22.23 -9.85 -2.17
N TYR A 565 22.87 -10.67 -1.34
CA TYR A 565 22.22 -11.57 -0.39
C TYR A 565 22.51 -11.11 1.04
N ARG A 566 21.44 -10.87 1.80
CA ARG A 566 21.49 -10.47 3.21
C ARG A 566 21.62 -11.72 4.08
N ILE A 567 22.80 -11.95 4.64
CA ILE A 567 23.07 -13.06 5.56
C ILE A 567 22.38 -12.79 6.90
N LYS A 568 22.52 -11.57 7.40
CA LYS A 568 21.83 -11.05 8.59
C LYS A 568 21.66 -9.53 8.44
N PRO A 569 20.80 -8.88 9.23
CA PRO A 569 20.73 -7.42 9.25
C PRO A 569 22.14 -6.81 9.43
N GLY A 570 22.51 -5.94 8.49
CA GLY A 570 23.81 -5.27 8.47
C GLY A 570 25.00 -6.07 7.93
N LEU A 571 24.81 -7.30 7.42
CA LEU A 571 25.87 -8.04 6.73
C LEU A 571 25.34 -8.65 5.44
N ASN A 572 25.88 -8.20 4.31
CA ASN A 572 25.51 -8.66 2.98
C ASN A 572 26.75 -9.14 2.21
N ILE A 573 26.55 -10.11 1.33
CA ILE A 573 27.50 -10.45 0.27
C ILE A 573 26.90 -9.99 -1.06
N PHE A 574 27.72 -9.52 -1.97
CA PHE A 574 27.25 -9.00 -3.25
C PHE A 574 28.17 -9.38 -4.41
N THR A 575 27.57 -9.36 -5.59
CA THR A 575 28.27 -9.31 -6.85
C THR A 575 27.82 -8.05 -7.54
N GLU A 576 28.74 -7.25 -8.05
CA GLU A 576 28.47 -5.99 -8.72
C GLU A 576 29.07 -6.00 -10.11
N TYR A 577 28.24 -5.68 -11.09
CA TYR A 577 28.68 -5.39 -12.44
C TYR A 577 28.55 -3.90 -12.70
N GLU A 578 29.65 -3.28 -13.10
CA GLU A 578 29.70 -1.88 -13.50
C GLU A 578 30.06 -1.76 -14.98
N HIS A 579 29.36 -0.86 -15.68
CA HIS A 579 29.70 -0.46 -17.04
C HIS A 579 29.97 1.05 -17.05
N ASP A 580 31.24 1.40 -17.22
CA ASP A 580 31.71 2.78 -17.35
C ASP A 580 31.88 3.16 -18.81
N GLU A 581 31.30 4.29 -19.19
CA GLU A 581 31.54 4.91 -20.49
C GLU A 581 31.91 6.38 -20.34
N GLU A 582 33.06 6.74 -20.93
CA GLU A 582 33.56 8.11 -20.98
C GLU A 582 33.10 8.84 -22.25
N TYR A 583 32.77 10.12 -22.11
CA TYR A 583 32.15 10.97 -23.12
C TYR A 583 32.90 12.29 -23.32
N GLY A 584 32.49 13.00 -24.37
CA GLY A 584 32.83 14.41 -24.56
C GLY A 584 34.33 14.70 -24.68
N ALA A 585 34.75 15.76 -23.99
CA ALA A 585 36.16 16.19 -23.98
C ALA A 585 37.05 15.24 -23.17
N LEU A 586 36.53 14.62 -22.11
CA LEU A 586 37.26 13.65 -21.32
C LEU A 586 37.68 12.43 -22.15
N LYS A 587 36.74 11.86 -22.91
CA LYS A 587 37.02 10.74 -23.84
C LYS A 587 38.19 11.04 -24.78
N ARG A 588 38.32 12.29 -25.25
CA ARG A 588 39.43 12.71 -26.13
C ARG A 588 40.76 12.83 -25.38
N ILE A 589 40.73 13.34 -24.15
CA ILE A 589 41.91 13.44 -23.28
C ILE A 589 42.45 12.04 -22.99
N LEU A 590 41.61 11.13 -22.49
CA LEU A 590 42.00 9.75 -22.16
C LEU A 590 42.52 8.99 -23.39
N ARG A 591 41.84 9.11 -24.54
CA ARG A 591 42.30 8.50 -25.79
C ARG A 591 43.67 9.03 -26.24
N SER A 592 43.99 10.29 -25.96
CA SER A 592 45.32 10.87 -26.26
C SER A 592 46.42 10.37 -25.33
N GLN A 593 46.07 9.94 -24.12
CA GLN A 593 46.96 9.32 -23.14
C GLN A 593 47.09 7.80 -23.33
N GLY A 594 46.31 7.21 -24.24
CA GLY A 594 46.28 5.77 -24.47
C GLY A 594 45.45 4.99 -23.43
N GLU A 595 44.62 5.69 -22.66
CA GLU A 595 43.78 5.11 -21.61
C GLU A 595 42.45 4.57 -22.18
N ALA A 596 41.87 3.60 -21.47
CA ALA A 596 40.57 3.06 -21.81
C ALA A 596 39.48 4.12 -21.64
N THR A 597 38.48 4.11 -22.53
CA THR A 597 37.34 5.04 -22.49
C THR A 597 36.01 4.33 -22.23
N THR A 598 36.08 3.02 -22.03
CA THR A 598 34.97 2.15 -21.66
C THR A 598 35.56 1.01 -20.85
N GLN A 599 34.95 0.70 -19.70
CA GLN A 599 35.42 -0.33 -18.79
C GLN A 599 34.23 -1.13 -18.27
N ASN A 600 34.44 -2.44 -18.11
CA ASN A 600 33.49 -3.32 -17.44
C ASN A 600 34.19 -3.91 -16.23
N THR A 601 33.61 -3.72 -15.05
CA THR A 601 34.16 -4.19 -13.78
C THR A 601 33.19 -5.21 -13.19
N LEU A 602 33.72 -6.32 -12.66
CA LEU A 602 32.93 -7.33 -11.97
C LEU A 602 33.53 -7.55 -10.58
N THR A 603 32.91 -6.94 -9.58
CA THR A 603 33.37 -6.93 -8.19
C THR A 603 32.61 -7.97 -7.38
N PHE A 604 33.32 -8.75 -6.57
CA PHE A 604 32.75 -9.61 -5.54
C PHE A 604 33.11 -9.07 -4.17
N GLY A 605 32.12 -8.88 -3.31
CA GLY A 605 32.37 -8.16 -2.06
C GLY A 605 31.45 -8.48 -0.90
N VAL A 606 31.80 -7.87 0.23
CA VAL A 606 31.07 -7.92 1.48
C VAL A 606 30.73 -6.49 1.89
N ALA A 607 29.47 -6.26 2.23
CA ALA A 607 29.00 -4.98 2.77
C ALA A 607 28.60 -5.17 4.23
N VAL A 608 29.17 -4.33 5.10
CA VAL A 608 28.88 -4.32 6.54
C VAL A 608 28.32 -2.96 6.93
N LEU A 609 27.19 -2.99 7.63
CA LEU A 609 26.57 -1.83 8.25
C LEU A 609 26.74 -1.95 9.76
N PHE A 610 27.44 -0.99 10.35
CA PHE A 610 27.68 -0.88 11.80
C PHE A 610 26.83 0.22 12.44
#